data_AF-A0A0Q0BKX9-F1
#
_entry.id   AF-A0A0Q0BKX9-F1
#
_cell.length_a   1.000
_cell.length_b   1.000
_cell.length_c   1.000
_cell.angle_alpha   90.00
_cell.angle_beta   90.00
_cell.angle_gamma   90.00
#
_symmetry.space_group_name_H-M   'P 1'
#
loop_
_entity.id
_entity.type
_entity.pdbx_description
1 polymer ?
#
loop_
_entity_poly.entity_id
_entity_poly.type
_entity_poly.pdbx_seq_one_letter_code
_entity_poly.pdbx_strand_id
1 'polypeptide(L)' 'MPNDPQSPFVTSGLRIGTPAVTTRGFKVTQCIELAGWICDILDNLGDADVEANVASQVAALCADFPVYR' A
#
# COMPACT_ATOMS: atom_id res chain seq x y z
N MET A 1 4.63 17.67 -8.70
CA MET A 1 4.89 18.71 -7.67
C MET A 1 5.03 20.08 -8.35
N PRO A 2 4.84 21.23 -7.68
CA PRO A 2 5.30 22.50 -8.24
C PRO A 2 6.80 22.38 -8.54
N ASN A 3 7.24 22.69 -9.78
CA ASN A 3 8.62 22.53 -10.28
C ASN A 3 9.17 21.08 -10.35
N ASP A 4 8.33 20.07 -10.59
CA ASP A 4 8.82 18.72 -10.89
C ASP A 4 9.52 18.68 -12.27
N PRO A 5 10.82 18.35 -12.36
CA PRO A 5 11.54 18.27 -13.64
C PRO A 5 11.14 17.05 -14.47
N GLN A 6 10.39 16.10 -13.89
CA GLN A 6 9.96 14.90 -14.59
C GLN A 6 8.74 15.16 -15.48
N SER A 7 8.62 14.31 -16.50
CA SER A 7 7.48 14.32 -17.43
C SER A 7 6.16 14.21 -16.66
N PRO A 8 5.05 14.82 -17.13
CA PRO A 8 3.73 14.64 -16.52
C PRO A 8 3.29 13.16 -16.39
N PHE A 9 3.88 12.27 -17.19
CA PHE A 9 3.64 10.82 -17.14
C PHE A 9 4.50 10.09 -16.11
N VAL A 10 5.52 10.73 -15.55
CA VAL A 10 6.35 10.21 -14.47
C VAL A 10 6.12 11.10 -13.26
N THR A 11 5.24 10.64 -12.38
CA THR A 11 4.80 11.42 -11.22
C THR A 11 5.72 11.18 -10.04
N SER A 12 6.21 12.24 -9.39
CA SER A 12 7.01 12.15 -8.16
C SER A 12 6.19 11.91 -6.88
N GLY A 13 5.00 11.30 -6.97
CA GLY A 13 4.14 11.13 -5.80
C GLY A 13 3.02 10.11 -5.97
N LEU A 14 2.62 9.52 -4.83
CA LEU A 14 1.52 8.58 -4.70
C LEU A 14 0.33 9.25 -4.03
N ARG A 15 -0.88 8.98 -4.54
CA ARG A 15 -2.15 9.41 -3.92
C ARG A 15 -2.83 8.20 -3.30
N ILE A 16 -2.97 8.22 -1.97
CA ILE A 16 -3.55 7.11 -1.20
C ILE A 16 -4.90 7.54 -0.64
N GLY A 17 -5.88 6.62 -0.64
CA GLY A 17 -7.22 6.85 -0.09
C GLY A 17 -7.72 5.65 0.72
N THR A 18 -8.38 5.94 1.84
CA THR A 18 -8.94 4.94 2.77
C THR A 18 -10.36 4.42 2.50
N PRO A 19 -11.19 4.95 1.57
CA PRO A 19 -12.57 4.46 1.40
C PRO A 19 -12.68 2.95 1.18
N ALA A 20 -11.89 2.38 0.27
CA ALA A 20 -11.96 0.97 -0.08
C ALA A 20 -11.60 0.05 1.10
N VAL A 21 -10.53 0.37 1.84
CA VAL A 21 -10.08 -0.42 3.00
C VAL A 21 -11.05 -0.28 4.17
N THR A 22 -11.65 0.89 4.36
CA THR A 22 -12.66 1.11 5.40
C THR A 22 -13.95 0.34 5.08
N THR A 23 -14.39 0.32 3.82
CA THR A 23 -15.60 -0.41 3.39
C THR A 23 -15.49 -1.91 3.63
N ARG A 24 -14.30 -2.51 3.44
CA ARG A 24 -14.06 -3.93 3.75
C ARG A 24 -13.81 -4.24 5.23
N GLY A 25 -13.79 -3.22 6.10
CA GLY A 25 -13.73 -3.39 7.55
C GLY A 25 -12.40 -3.09 8.23
N PHE A 26 -11.39 -2.57 7.50
CA PHE A 26 -10.13 -2.17 8.14
C PHE A 26 -10.37 -1.07 9.18
N LYS A 27 -9.59 -1.12 10.26
CA LYS A 27 -9.54 -0.10 11.31
C LYS A 27 -8.15 0.53 11.34
N VAL A 28 -7.95 1.41 12.32
CA VAL A 28 -6.70 2.17 12.52
C VAL A 28 -5.48 1.24 12.55
N THR A 29 -5.55 0.12 13.28
CA THR A 29 -4.44 -0.84 13.37
C THR A 29 -4.02 -1.39 12.02
N GLN A 30 -4.97 -1.85 11.20
CA GLN A 30 -4.68 -2.38 9.86
C GLN A 30 -4.14 -1.30 8.92
N CYS A 31 -4.61 -0.06 9.06
CA CYS A 31 -4.08 1.05 8.28
C CYS A 31 -2.63 1.41 8.66
N ILE A 32 -2.25 1.25 9.93
CA ILE A 32 -0.86 1.45 10.39
C ILE A 32 0.04 0.37 9.79
N GLU A 33 -0.37 -0.90 9.86
CA GLU A 33 0.38 -2.02 9.25
C GLU A 33 0.54 -1.81 7.74
N LEU A 34 -0.56 -1.49 7.03
CA LEU A 34 -0.54 -1.19 5.60
C LEU A 34 0.42 -0.04 5.25
N ALA A 35 0.43 1.03 6.06
CA ALA A 35 1.34 2.15 5.85
C ALA A 35 2.80 1.76 6.07
N GLY A 36 3.08 0.90 7.06
CA GLY A 36 4.41 0.33 7.29
C GLY A 36 4.91 -0.46 6.08
N TRP A 37 4.06 -1.34 5.54
CA TRP A 37 4.40 -2.13 4.35
C TRP A 37 4.64 -1.29 3.11
N ILE A 38 3.92 -0.17 2.95
CA ILE A 38 4.19 0.79 1.88
C ILE A 38 5.60 1.36 2.03
N CYS A 39 6.01 1.74 3.24
CA CYS A 39 7.37 2.22 3.50
C CYS A 39 8.42 1.12 3.25
N ASP A 40 8.19 -0.11 3.70
CA ASP A 40 9.11 -1.23 3.52
C ASP A 40 9.43 -1.48 2.03
N ILE A 41 8.41 -1.40 1.17
CA ILE A 41 8.58 -1.52 -0.30
C ILE A 41 9.32 -0.30 -0.86
N LEU A 42 8.94 0.91 -0.45
CA LEU A 42 9.55 2.15 -0.97
C LEU A 42 11.05 2.24 -0.61
N ASP A 43 11.44 1.74 0.56
CA ASP A 43 12.84 1.73 1.00
C ASP A 43 13.67 0.61 0.32
N ASN A 44 13.01 -0.46 -0.16
CA ASN A 44 13.66 -1.64 -0.77
C ASN A 44 13.15 -1.90 -2.20
N LEU A 45 12.97 -0.85 -2.99
CA LEU A 45 12.45 -0.96 -4.37
C LEU A 45 13.29 -1.92 -5.21
N GLY A 46 12.66 -2.96 -5.75
CA GLY A 46 13.29 -3.99 -6.58
C GLY A 46 13.86 -5.18 -5.80
N ASP A 47 13.69 -5.24 -4.48
CA ASP A 47 13.96 -6.42 -3.67
C ASP A 47 12.78 -7.40 -3.73
N ALA A 48 12.95 -8.48 -4.51
CA ALA A 48 11.92 -9.48 -4.72
C ALA A 48 11.52 -10.22 -3.44
N ASP A 49 12.42 -10.36 -2.45
CA ASP A 49 12.13 -11.05 -1.20
C ASP A 49 11.25 -10.18 -0.30
N VAL A 50 11.53 -8.87 -0.23
CA VAL A 50 10.70 -7.89 0.50
C VAL A 50 9.32 -7.80 -0.14
N GLU A 51 9.25 -7.69 -1.47
CA GLU A 51 7.97 -7.65 -2.21
C GLU A 51 7.13 -8.90 -1.96
N ALA A 52 7.74 -10.09 -2.01
CA ALA A 52 7.05 -11.35 -1.77
C ALA A 52 6.54 -11.47 -0.32
N ASN A 53 7.34 -11.07 0.66
CA ASN A 53 6.96 -11.07 2.06
C ASN A 53 5.77 -10.12 2.32
N VAL A 54 5.84 -8.88 1.84
CA VAL A 54 4.75 -7.91 1.97
C VAL A 54 3.48 -8.41 1.27
N ALA A 55 3.61 -8.98 0.06
CA ALA A 55 2.46 -9.54 -0.66
C ALA A 55 1.77 -10.65 0.14
N SER A 56 2.53 -11.53 0.80
CA SER A 56 1.97 -12.58 1.67
C SER A 56 1.22 -11.98 2.87
N GLN A 57 1.79 -10.97 3.51
CA GLN A 57 1.17 -10.31 4.67
C GLN A 57 -0.13 -9.58 4.28
N VAL A 58 -0.12 -8.87 3.15
CA VAL A 58 -1.31 -8.21 2.59
C VAL A 58 -2.40 -9.23 2.23
N ALA A 59 -2.03 -10.37 1.63
CA ALA A 59 -2.98 -11.41 1.27
C ALA A 59 -3.65 -12.04 2.50
N ALA A 60 -2.89 -12.31 3.56
CA ALA A 60 -3.41 -12.80 4.83
C ALA A 60 -4.41 -11.81 5.44
N LEU A 61 -4.02 -10.53 5.52
CA LEU A 61 -4.91 -9.48 6.02
C LEU A 61 -6.18 -9.33 5.17
N CYS A 62 -6.06 -9.46 3.85
CA CYS A 62 -7.21 -9.39 2.96
C CYS A 62 -8.20 -10.55 3.15
N ALA A 63 -7.72 -11.74 3.50
CA ALA A 63 -8.55 -12.92 3.75
C ALA A 63 -9.42 -12.76 5.00
N ASP A 64 -8.91 -12.08 6.04
CA ASP A 64 -9.65 -11.80 7.28
C ASP A 64 -10.78 -10.77 7.07
N PHE A 65 -10.65 -9.90 6.06
CA PHE A 65 -11.56 -8.82 5.74
C PHE A 65 -12.10 -8.94 4.30
N PRO A 66 -12.99 -9.92 4.02
CA PRO A 66 -13.55 -10.14 2.68
C PRO A 66 -14.45 -8.97 2.26
N VAL A 67 -14.41 -8.62 0.97
CA VAL A 67 -15.17 -7.49 0.41
C VAL A 67 -16.66 -7.81 0.23
N TYR A 68 -16.98 -9.07 -0.09
CA TYR A 68 -18.35 -9.55 -0.29
C TYR A 68 -18.58 -10.83 0.53
N ARG A 69 -19.76 -10.95 1.12
CA ARG A 69 -20.27 -12.16 1.77
C ARG A 69 -21.66 -12.48 1.23
#